data_AF-A0A2U8E3C0-F1
#
_entry.id   AF-A0A2U8E3C0-F1
#
_cell.length_a   1.000
_cell.length_b   1.000
_cell.length_c   1.000
_cell.angle_alpha   90.00
_cell.angle_beta   90.00
_cell.angle_gamma   90.00
#
_symmetry.space_group_name_H-M   'P 1'
#
loop_
_entity.id
_entity.type
_entity.pdbx_description
1 polymer ?
#
loop_
_entity_poly.entity_id
_entity_poly.type
_entity_poly.pdbx_seq_one_letter_code
_entity_poly.pdbx_strand_id
1 'polypeptide(L)'
;MKKLYVIVPTVATVAFAAFVYWTAAPNPWRTLDCTTNGSNQCEVHHTAMEKKKVAVIYGLMAPEAWLRNHLRKEINYLSFSRMAKKEFPHARDIVFGGCEISNTSPASAYLYVCPQCVNALATKMKVSFEQ
;
A
#
# COMPACT_ATOMS: atom_id res chain seq x y z
N MET A 1 21.62 54.49 -36.10
CA MET A 1 22.54 53.42 -35.64
C MET A 1 21.74 52.42 -34.81
N LYS A 2 21.44 51.22 -35.35
CA LYS A 2 20.62 50.19 -34.68
C LYS A 2 21.56 49.23 -33.93
N LYS A 3 21.42 49.10 -32.61
CA LYS A 3 22.11 48.09 -31.80
C LYS A 3 21.32 46.78 -31.90
N LEU A 4 21.94 45.75 -32.50
CA LEU A 4 21.46 44.36 -32.48
C LEU A 4 21.86 43.73 -31.15
N TYR A 5 20.88 43.38 -30.31
CA TYR A 5 21.10 42.57 -29.12
C TYR A 5 21.03 41.09 -29.52
N VAL A 6 22.16 40.39 -29.41
CA VAL A 6 22.22 38.93 -29.52
C VAL A 6 21.75 38.36 -28.18
N ILE A 7 20.54 37.81 -28.16
CA ILE A 7 20.03 37.05 -27.00
C ILE A 7 20.56 35.62 -27.15
N VAL A 8 21.57 35.28 -26.36
CA VAL A 8 22.03 33.89 -26.21
C VAL A 8 21.07 33.21 -25.23
N PRO A 9 20.29 32.19 -25.62
CA PRO A 9 19.46 31.47 -24.66
C PRO A 9 20.36 30.61 -23.77
N THR A 10 20.41 30.92 -22.48
CA THR A 10 21.02 30.09 -21.44
C THR A 10 20.16 28.85 -21.21
N VAL A 11 20.44 27.77 -21.93
CA VAL A 11 19.72 26.48 -21.86
C VAL A 11 20.01 25.69 -20.56
N ALA A 12 20.80 26.24 -19.63
CA ALA A 12 21.41 25.46 -18.55
C ALA A 12 20.63 25.38 -17.22
N THR A 13 19.47 26.03 -17.06
CA THR A 13 18.83 26.15 -15.72
C THR A 13 17.60 25.28 -15.48
N VAL A 14 17.01 24.63 -16.50
CA VAL A 14 15.77 23.85 -16.31
C VAL A 14 16.04 22.38 -15.93
N ALA A 15 17.27 21.89 -16.07
CA ALA A 15 17.59 20.47 -15.85
C ALA A 15 17.81 20.06 -14.37
N PHE A 16 18.06 21.00 -13.46
CA PHE A 16 18.45 20.65 -12.09
C PHE A 16 17.30 20.33 -11.13
N ALA A 17 16.07 20.80 -11.42
CA ALA A 17 14.93 20.57 -10.52
C ALA A 17 14.33 19.15 -10.63
N ALA A 18 14.59 18.43 -11.72
CA ALA A 18 14.06 17.07 -11.92
C ALA A 18 14.89 15.98 -11.20
N PHE A 19 16.13 16.28 -10.80
CA PHE A 19 17.03 15.28 -10.21
C PHE A 19 16.76 15.04 -8.70
N VAL A 20 16.18 16.02 -8.01
CA VAL A 20 16.02 15.97 -6.54
C VAL A 20 14.72 15.26 -6.10
N TYR A 21 13.70 15.19 -6.96
CA TYR A 21 12.44 14.54 -6.62
C TYR A 21 12.42 13.02 -6.83
N TRP A 22 13.48 12.42 -7.40
CA TRP A 22 13.49 10.98 -7.67
C TRP A 22 14.00 10.12 -6.48
N THR A 23 14.62 10.71 -5.46
CA THR A 23 15.36 9.93 -4.43
C THR A 23 14.53 9.50 -3.21
N ALA A 24 13.21 9.62 -3.23
CA ALA A 24 12.36 9.26 -2.09
C ALA A 24 11.15 8.36 -2.44
N ALA A 25 10.98 7.98 -3.69
CA ALA A 25 9.90 7.06 -4.07
C ALA A 25 10.35 5.60 -3.80
N PRO A 26 9.47 4.75 -3.23
CA PRO A 26 9.77 3.33 -3.07
C PRO A 26 10.05 2.70 -4.44
N ASN A 27 11.01 1.78 -4.49
CA ASN A 27 11.41 1.17 -5.76
C ASN A 27 10.24 0.30 -6.28
N PRO A 28 9.61 0.65 -7.43
CA PRO A 28 8.41 -0.04 -7.92
C PRO A 28 8.68 -1.49 -8.30
N TRP A 29 9.96 -1.85 -8.53
CA TRP A 29 10.39 -3.19 -8.91
C TRP A 29 10.63 -4.11 -7.71
N ARG A 30 10.72 -3.58 -6.48
CA ARG A 30 10.94 -4.38 -5.28
C ARG A 30 9.62 -4.91 -4.72
N THR A 31 9.57 -6.23 -4.56
CA THR A 31 8.47 -6.95 -3.91
C THR A 31 9.04 -7.72 -2.72
N LEU A 32 8.48 -7.51 -1.53
CA LEU A 32 8.82 -8.26 -0.32
C LEU A 32 8.07 -9.59 -0.28
N ASP A 33 8.76 -10.72 -0.08
CA ASP A 33 8.07 -12.00 0.07
C ASP A 33 7.81 -12.32 1.55
N CYS A 34 6.62 -11.95 2.03
CA CYS A 34 6.18 -12.26 3.40
C CYS A 34 5.63 -13.69 3.55
N THR A 35 5.67 -14.51 2.49
CA THR A 35 5.23 -15.92 2.54
C THR A 35 6.35 -16.89 2.92
N THR A 36 7.59 -16.39 2.99
CA THR A 36 8.76 -17.19 3.35
C THR A 36 8.57 -17.79 4.75
N ASN A 37 8.68 -19.12 4.86
CA ASN A 37 8.47 -19.90 6.09
C ASN A 37 7.03 -19.89 6.65
N GLY A 38 6.06 -19.32 5.93
CA GLY A 38 4.65 -19.36 6.31
C GLY A 38 3.95 -20.61 5.79
N SER A 39 3.02 -21.17 6.57
CA SER A 39 2.09 -22.18 6.07
C SER A 39 1.16 -21.55 5.04
N ASN A 40 0.90 -22.25 3.93
CA ASN A 40 -0.13 -21.87 2.96
C ASN A 40 -1.53 -22.35 3.38
N GLN A 41 -1.70 -22.92 4.58
CA GLN A 41 -2.97 -23.36 5.11
C GLN A 41 -3.46 -22.39 6.19
N CYS A 42 -4.71 -21.94 6.07
CA CYS A 42 -5.33 -21.06 7.07
C CYS A 42 -5.65 -21.85 8.35
N GLU A 43 -5.21 -21.37 9.51
CA GLU A 43 -5.47 -21.99 10.82
C GLU A 43 -6.92 -21.87 11.30
N VAL A 44 -7.69 -20.96 10.72
CA VAL A 44 -9.10 -20.74 11.09
C VAL A 44 -10.02 -21.61 10.24
N HIS A 45 -9.75 -21.66 8.94
CA HIS A 45 -10.62 -22.28 7.95
C HIS A 45 -10.11 -23.63 7.46
N HIS A 46 -8.87 -23.98 7.77
CA HIS A 46 -8.17 -25.19 7.30
C HIS A 46 -8.12 -25.34 5.77
N THR A 47 -8.31 -24.24 5.04
CA THR A 47 -8.25 -24.19 3.57
C THR A 47 -6.91 -23.67 3.07
N ALA A 48 -6.55 -24.05 1.84
CA ALA A 48 -5.40 -23.47 1.16
C ALA A 48 -5.63 -21.97 0.91
N MET A 49 -4.61 -21.17 1.23
CA MET A 49 -4.56 -19.74 1.02
C MET A 49 -3.93 -19.41 -0.33
N GLU A 50 -4.30 -18.27 -0.88
CA GLU A 50 -3.79 -17.77 -2.15
C GLU A 50 -2.60 -16.84 -1.91
N LYS A 51 -1.49 -17.07 -2.64
CA LYS A 51 -0.37 -16.12 -2.63
C LYS A 51 -0.74 -14.90 -3.48
N LYS A 52 -0.99 -13.77 -2.84
CA LYS A 52 -1.44 -12.53 -3.49
C LYS A 52 -0.39 -11.43 -3.35
N LYS A 53 -0.18 -10.68 -4.43
CA LYS A 53 0.61 -9.44 -4.41
C LYS A 53 -0.25 -8.30 -3.88
N VAL A 54 0.22 -7.61 -2.85
CA VAL A 54 -0.47 -6.53 -2.15
C VAL A 54 0.40 -5.28 -2.08
N ALA A 55 -0.23 -4.12 -1.85
CA ALA A 55 0.49 -2.87 -1.67
C ALA A 55 1.18 -2.81 -0.30
N VAL A 56 2.37 -2.21 -0.25
CA VAL A 56 3.03 -1.83 1.00
C VAL A 56 2.71 -0.36 1.26
N ILE A 57 2.10 -0.08 2.41
CA ILE A 57 1.71 1.26 2.83
C ILE A 57 2.73 1.74 3.86
N TYR A 58 3.25 2.94 3.62
CA TYR A 58 4.22 3.62 4.47
C TYR A 58 3.61 4.85 5.15
N GLY A 59 4.25 5.27 6.25
CA GLY A 59 3.90 6.46 6.99
C GLY A 59 2.89 6.21 8.10
N LEU A 60 2.51 7.30 8.77
CA LEU A 60 1.50 7.28 9.81
C LEU A 60 0.13 7.03 9.18
N MET A 61 -0.56 5.97 9.60
CA MET A 61 -1.96 5.77 9.21
C MET A 61 -2.79 6.96 9.66
N ALA A 62 -3.53 7.56 8.73
CA ALA A 62 -4.54 8.52 9.10
C ALA A 62 -5.60 7.85 10.01
N PRO A 63 -6.25 8.62 10.92
CA PRO A 63 -7.29 8.09 11.78
C PRO A 63 -8.39 7.38 10.96
N GLU A 64 -8.96 6.30 11.51
CA GLU A 64 -9.98 5.49 10.82
C GLU A 64 -11.16 6.32 10.30
N ALA A 65 -11.59 7.32 11.08
CA ALA A 65 -12.64 8.26 10.69
C ALA A 65 -12.25 9.12 9.46
N TRP A 66 -11.00 9.56 9.37
CA TRP A 66 -10.48 10.31 8.23
C TRP A 66 -10.41 9.42 6.99
N LEU A 67 -9.90 8.19 7.13
CA LEU A 67 -9.83 7.21 6.04
C LEU A 67 -11.22 6.84 5.51
N ARG A 68 -12.21 6.59 6.39
CA ARG A 68 -13.59 6.31 5.96
C ARG A 68 -14.21 7.42 5.11
N ASN A 69 -13.92 8.67 5.46
CA ASN A 69 -14.48 9.83 4.76
C ASN A 69 -13.75 10.17 3.45
N HIS A 70 -12.48 9.77 3.31
CA HIS A 70 -11.63 10.19 2.19
C HIS A 70 -11.18 9.06 1.26
N LEU A 71 -11.20 7.80 1.69
CA LEU A 71 -10.90 6.64 0.84
C LEU A 71 -12.20 5.90 0.49
N ARG A 72 -12.84 6.40 -0.55
CA ARG A 72 -14.16 5.97 -1.01
C ARG A 72 -14.05 4.82 -2.02
N LYS A 73 -13.74 3.59 -1.56
CA LYS A 73 -14.16 2.27 -2.13
C LYS A 73 -13.08 1.18 -2.28
N GLU A 74 -11.80 1.48 -2.47
CA GLU A 74 -10.90 0.46 -3.05
C GLU A 74 -9.97 -0.27 -2.08
N ILE A 75 -9.75 0.26 -0.88
CA ILE A 75 -8.86 -0.37 0.08
C ILE A 75 -9.70 -0.82 1.28
N ASN A 76 -9.68 -2.13 1.55
CA ASN A 76 -10.47 -2.74 2.60
C ASN A 76 -9.81 -2.50 3.97
N TYR A 77 -9.59 -1.22 4.33
CA TYR A 77 -8.84 -0.77 5.52
C TYR A 77 -9.43 -1.30 6.84
N LEU A 78 -10.70 -1.69 6.86
CA LEU A 78 -11.32 -2.33 8.02
C LEU A 78 -10.76 -3.74 8.32
N SER A 79 -10.05 -4.37 7.37
CA SER A 79 -9.22 -5.57 7.60
C SER A 79 -8.15 -5.32 8.68
N PHE A 80 -7.90 -4.06 9.00
CA PHE A 80 -6.90 -3.63 9.98
C PHE A 80 -7.46 -3.31 11.37
N SER A 81 -8.78 -3.31 11.55
CA SER A 81 -9.37 -3.18 12.89
C SER A 81 -8.83 -4.29 13.80
N ARG A 82 -8.62 -3.99 15.10
CA ARG A 82 -8.14 -5.00 16.07
C ARG A 82 -9.02 -6.24 16.07
N MET A 83 -10.32 -6.07 15.84
CA MET A 83 -11.29 -7.16 15.68
C MET A 83 -11.04 -7.98 14.42
N ALA A 84 -10.88 -7.35 13.25
CA ALA A 84 -10.61 -8.06 12.01
C ALA A 84 -9.30 -8.85 12.07
N LYS A 85 -8.25 -8.33 12.73
CA LYS A 85 -7.01 -9.08 12.92
C LYS A 85 -7.16 -10.33 13.78
N LYS A 86 -8.09 -10.31 14.74
CA LYS A 86 -8.34 -11.42 15.66
C LYS A 86 -9.26 -12.48 15.05
N GLU A 87 -10.29 -12.04 14.34
CA GLU A 87 -11.33 -12.92 13.79
C GLU A 87 -11.03 -13.39 12.36
N PHE A 88 -10.35 -12.56 11.57
CA PHE A 88 -10.05 -12.79 10.16
C PHE A 88 -8.56 -12.50 9.87
N PRO A 89 -7.62 -13.24 10.49
CA PRO A 89 -6.19 -12.92 10.47
C PRO A 89 -5.61 -12.81 9.06
N HIS A 90 -6.17 -13.57 8.10
CA HIS A 90 -5.74 -13.66 6.71
C HIS A 90 -6.67 -12.96 5.71
N ALA A 91 -7.53 -12.04 6.17
CA ALA A 91 -8.33 -11.18 5.29
C ALA A 91 -7.58 -9.93 4.81
N ARG A 92 -6.31 -9.75 5.22
CA ARG A 92 -5.53 -8.55 4.95
C ARG A 92 -5.09 -8.48 3.49
N ASP A 93 -5.20 -7.29 2.94
CA ASP A 93 -4.85 -6.95 1.55
C ASP A 93 -3.76 -5.86 1.45
N ILE A 94 -3.12 -5.54 2.58
CA ILE A 94 -2.05 -4.52 2.69
C ILE A 94 -0.96 -4.96 3.69
N VAL A 95 0.28 -4.50 3.47
CA VAL A 95 1.42 -4.64 4.40
C VAL A 95 1.88 -3.26 4.86
N PHE A 96 2.27 -3.12 6.13
CA PHE A 96 2.86 -1.88 6.64
C PHE A 96 4.38 -1.93 6.51
N GLY A 97 4.93 -1.01 5.73
CA GLY A 97 6.37 -0.91 5.51
C GLY A 97 7.12 -0.12 6.59
N GLY A 98 6.39 0.49 7.53
CA GLY A 98 6.93 1.36 8.58
C GLY A 98 6.70 2.85 8.29
N CYS A 99 7.32 3.71 9.10
CA CYS A 99 7.15 5.16 9.00
C CYS A 99 8.06 5.81 7.96
N GLU A 100 9.21 5.19 7.67
CA GLU A 100 10.26 5.77 6.81
C GLU A 100 10.32 5.05 5.46
N ILE A 101 10.39 5.84 4.40
CA ILE A 101 10.60 5.36 3.03
C ILE A 101 12.05 5.59 2.66
N SER A 102 12.70 4.54 2.17
CA SER A 102 14.07 4.57 1.67
C SER A 102 14.11 4.03 0.24
N ASN A 103 15.23 4.21 -0.46
CA ASN A 103 15.41 3.69 -1.82
C ASN A 103 15.34 2.15 -1.90
N THR A 104 15.49 1.46 -0.77
CA THR A 104 15.40 0.00 -0.69
C THR A 104 14.01 -0.48 -0.24
N SER A 105 13.11 0.44 0.10
CA SER A 105 11.75 0.15 0.54
C SER A 105 10.93 -0.51 -0.58
N PRO A 106 10.34 -1.70 -0.34
CA PRO A 106 9.49 -2.39 -1.32
C PRO A 106 8.18 -1.65 -1.53
N ALA A 107 7.75 -1.49 -2.79
CA ALA A 107 6.43 -0.93 -3.11
C ALA A 107 5.28 -1.94 -2.93
N SER A 108 5.61 -3.23 -2.91
CA SER A 108 4.63 -4.32 -2.87
C SER A 108 5.15 -5.50 -2.06
N ALA A 109 4.25 -6.38 -1.64
CA ALA A 109 4.58 -7.60 -0.92
C ALA A 109 3.73 -8.79 -1.38
N TYR A 110 4.23 -10.00 -1.23
CA TYR A 110 3.43 -11.22 -1.33
C TYR A 110 2.97 -11.66 0.05
N LEU A 111 1.68 -11.97 0.17
CA LEU A 111 1.06 -12.54 1.37
C LEU A 111 0.25 -13.78 1.01
N TYR A 112 0.05 -14.67 1.99
CA TYR A 112 -1.04 -15.65 1.92
C TYR A 112 -2.34 -14.98 2.37
N VAL A 113 -3.36 -15.07 1.52
CA VAL A 113 -4.69 -14.52 1.75
C VAL A 113 -5.69 -15.67 1.74
N CYS A 114 -6.52 -15.76 2.77
CA CYS A 114 -7.58 -16.76 2.83
C CYS A 114 -8.86 -16.19 2.21
N PRO A 115 -9.39 -16.75 1.11
CA PRO A 115 -10.63 -16.28 0.49
C PRO A 115 -11.82 -16.31 1.45
N GLN A 116 -11.85 -17.29 2.36
CA GLN A 116 -12.90 -17.41 3.36
C GLN A 116 -12.81 -16.34 4.44
N CYS A 117 -11.60 -15.98 4.91
CA CYS A 117 -11.43 -14.82 5.80
C CYS A 117 -11.90 -13.53 5.13
N VAL A 118 -11.58 -13.32 3.85
CA VAL A 118 -12.01 -12.14 3.08
C VAL A 118 -13.53 -12.08 2.97
N ASN A 119 -14.18 -13.19 2.63
CA ASN A 119 -15.63 -13.26 2.52
C ASN A 119 -16.34 -13.05 3.86
N ALA A 120 -15.81 -13.63 4.94
CA ALA A 120 -16.37 -13.49 6.28
C ALA A 120 -16.25 -12.04 6.77
N LEU A 121 -15.10 -11.39 6.56
CA LEU A 121 -14.93 -9.97 6.87
C LEU A 121 -15.93 -9.10 6.08
N ALA A 122 -16.04 -9.32 4.77
CA ALA A 122 -16.96 -8.57 3.92
C ALA A 122 -18.43 -8.74 4.36
N THR A 123 -18.82 -9.94 4.79
CA THR A 123 -20.18 -10.23 5.28
C THR A 123 -20.44 -9.52 6.60
N LYS A 124 -19.50 -9.59 7.55
CA LYS A 124 -19.63 -8.90 8.85
C LYS A 124 -19.72 -7.39 8.68
N MET A 125 -18.95 -6.83 7.73
CA MET A 125 -19.02 -5.41 7.42
C MET A 125 -20.40 -5.01 6.90
N LYS A 126 -21.01 -5.77 5.98
CA LYS A 126 -22.36 -5.47 5.46
C LYS A 126 -23.39 -5.36 6.59
N VAL A 127 -23.36 -6.30 7.53
CA VAL A 127 -24.30 -6.32 8.67
C VAL A 127 -24.14 -5.09 9.57
N SER A 128 -22.91 -4.59 9.77
CA SER A 128 -22.66 -3.44 10.65
C SER A 128 -23.12 -2.08 10.10
N PHE A 129 -23.48 -2.00 8.82
CA PHE A 129 -23.98 -0.77 8.20
C PHE A 129 -25.53 -0.69 8.16
N GLU A 130 -26.23 -1.77 8.50
CA GLU A 130 -27.70 -1.84 8.48
C GLU A 130 -28.32 -1.68 9.88
N GLN A 131 -27.50 -1.43 10.91
CA GLN A 131 -27.90 -1.19 12.29
C GLN A 131 -27.76 0.29 12.65
#